data_AF-A0A1E4PP37-F1
#
_entry.id   AF-A0A1E4PP37-F1
#
_cell.length_a   1.000
_cell.length_b   1.000
_cell.length_c   1.000
_cell.angle_alpha   90.00
_cell.angle_beta   90.00
_cell.angle_gamma   90.00
#
_symmetry.space_group_name_H-M   'P 1'
#
loop_
_entity.id
_entity.type
_entity.pdbx_description
1 polymer ?
#
loop_
_entity_poly.entity_id
_entity_poly.type
_entity_poly.pdbx_seq_one_letter_code
_entity_poly.pdbx_strand_id
1 'polypeptide(L)'
;MSGGERTFIDACLTRAIALYLAQNTGRRFDTLFSDEADGPLDPEHKRMFMAMKREVLRLGGYRQEFFITQTPHLAAMADAIIDLDAMQVDALRDVALVAEEART
;
A
#
# COMPACT_ATOMS: atom_id res chain seq x y z
N MET A 1 19.59 9.43 -14.79
CA MET A 1 18.66 8.53 -14.09
C MET A 1 17.26 8.98 -14.46
N SER A 2 16.43 8.09 -15.01
CA SER A 2 15.04 8.39 -15.31
C SER A 2 14.23 8.56 -14.02
N GLY A 3 13.03 9.17 -14.11
CA GLY A 3 12.15 9.31 -12.95
C GLY A 3 11.72 7.95 -12.36
N GLY A 4 11.49 6.95 -13.22
CA GLY A 4 11.15 5.58 -12.81
C GLY A 4 12.31 4.87 -12.11
N GLU A 5 13.54 4.97 -12.66
CA GLU A 5 14.74 4.38 -12.06
C GLU A 5 15.01 4.95 -10.66
N ARG A 6 14.92 6.28 -10.51
CA ARG A 6 15.09 6.92 -9.21
C ARG A 6 14.08 6.42 -8.18
N THR A 7 12.82 6.35 -8.57
CA THR A 7 11.73 5.87 -7.71
C THR A 7 11.96 4.43 -7.28
N PHE A 8 12.39 3.58 -8.21
CA PHE A 8 12.70 2.18 -7.92
C PHE A 8 13.86 2.05 -6.92
N ILE A 9 14.95 2.79 -7.13
CA ILE A 9 16.11 2.79 -6.24
C ILE A 9 15.76 3.31 -4.85
N ASP A 10 15.04 4.44 -4.75
CA ASP A 10 14.64 5.03 -3.47
C ASP A 10 13.76 4.07 -2.66
N ALA A 11 12.86 3.36 -3.35
CA ALA A 11 12.01 2.36 -2.73
C ALA A 11 12.78 1.11 -2.26
N CYS A 12 13.78 0.65 -3.01
CA CYS A 12 14.68 -0.43 -2.60
C CYS A 12 15.50 -0.03 -1.37
N LEU A 13 16.05 1.18 -1.37
CA LEU A 13 16.89 1.67 -0.27
C LEU A 13 16.09 1.81 1.02
N THR A 14 14.90 2.40 0.94
CA THR A 14 13.99 2.54 2.09
C THR A 14 13.66 1.17 2.72
N ARG A 15 13.42 0.17 1.87
CA ARG A 15 13.14 -1.21 2.30
C ARG A 15 14.36 -1.91 2.91
N ALA A 16 15.55 -1.70 2.34
CA ALA A 16 16.79 -2.22 2.91
C ALA A 16 17.03 -1.66 4.31
N ILE A 17 16.77 -0.36 4.53
CA ILE A 17 16.84 0.27 5.84
C ILE A 17 15.80 -0.33 6.79
N ALA A 18 14.55 -0.53 6.34
CA ALA A 18 13.51 -1.16 7.16
C ALA A 18 13.92 -2.57 7.60
N LEU A 19 14.45 -3.40 6.69
CA LEU A 19 14.98 -4.73 7.02
C LEU A 19 16.11 -4.66 8.04
N TYR A 20 17.07 -3.74 7.84
CA TYR A 20 18.16 -3.54 8.79
C TYR A 20 17.65 -3.19 10.18
N LEU A 21 16.69 -2.26 10.29
CA LEU A 21 16.12 -1.85 11.58
C LEU A 21 15.33 -2.98 12.26
N ALA A 22 14.54 -3.74 11.49
CA ALA A 22 13.78 -4.87 12.02
C ALA A 22 14.69 -5.95 12.62
N GLN A 23 15.88 -6.15 12.06
CA GLN A 23 16.83 -7.16 12.52
C GLN A 23 17.74 -6.68 13.67
N ASN A 24 18.05 -5.39 13.75
CA ASN A 24 19.12 -4.89 14.64
C ASN A 24 18.65 -4.06 15.84
N THR A 25 17.35 -3.70 15.93
CA THR A 25 16.87 -2.82 17.02
C THR A 25 16.33 -3.58 18.24
N GLY A 26 16.20 -4.91 18.16
CA GLY A 26 15.55 -5.73 19.20
C GLY A 26 14.05 -5.48 19.34
N ARG A 27 13.45 -4.68 18.44
CA ARG A 27 12.02 -4.40 18.40
C ARG A 27 11.39 -5.16 17.23
N ARG A 28 10.19 -5.67 17.46
CA ARG A 28 9.37 -6.30 16.43
C ARG A 28 8.48 -5.24 15.78
N PHE A 29 8.59 -5.11 14.46
CA PHE A 29 7.68 -4.29 13.65
C PHE A 29 6.81 -5.24 12.84
N ASP A 30 5.49 -5.21 13.04
CA ASP A 30 4.58 -6.13 12.34
C ASP A 30 4.00 -5.53 11.05
N THR A 31 4.04 -4.21 10.86
CA THR A 31 3.32 -3.55 9.76
C THR A 31 4.14 -2.46 9.08
N LEU A 32 4.09 -2.46 7.75
CA LEU A 32 4.67 -1.42 6.90
C LEU A 32 3.58 -0.57 6.25
N PHE A 33 3.92 0.67 5.94
CA PHE A 33 3.08 1.61 5.19
C PHE A 33 3.88 2.21 4.03
N SER A 34 3.27 2.28 2.84
CA SER A 34 3.84 2.92 1.65
C SER A 34 2.79 3.81 0.97
N ASP A 35 3.14 5.06 0.68
CA ASP A 35 2.25 6.00 0.00
C ASP A 35 2.77 6.34 -1.41
N GLU A 36 1.91 6.27 -2.43
CA GLU A 36 2.12 6.60 -3.85
C GLU A 36 3.49 6.23 -4.45
N ALA A 37 4.05 5.10 -4.05
CA ALA A 37 5.43 4.73 -4.40
C ALA A 37 5.62 4.22 -5.84
N ASP A 38 4.58 4.20 -6.68
CA ASP A 38 4.55 3.51 -7.98
C ASP A 38 4.33 4.40 -9.21
N GLY A 39 4.14 5.72 -9.02
CA GLY A 39 3.68 6.65 -10.06
C GLY A 39 4.42 6.58 -11.41
N PRO A 40 5.76 6.65 -11.46
CA PRO A 40 6.52 6.67 -12.72
C PRO A 40 7.00 5.29 -13.20
N LEU A 41 6.57 4.19 -12.57
CA LEU A 41 6.99 2.84 -12.97
C LEU A 41 6.20 2.34 -14.18
N ASP A 42 6.88 1.70 -15.13
CA ASP A 42 6.20 0.97 -16.19
C ASP A 42 5.51 -0.31 -15.67
N PRO A 43 4.64 -0.95 -16.46
CA PRO A 43 3.89 -2.11 -16.00
C PRO A 43 4.74 -3.32 -15.54
N GLU A 44 5.94 -3.50 -16.11
CA GLU A 44 6.84 -4.57 -15.70
C GLU A 44 7.47 -4.26 -14.35
N HIS A 45 8.00 -3.06 -14.19
CA HIS A 45 8.56 -2.59 -12.93
C HIS A 45 7.52 -2.57 -11.81
N LYS A 46 6.24 -2.27 -12.09
CA LYS A 46 5.15 -2.37 -11.11
C LYS A 46 4.95 -3.80 -10.58
N ARG A 47 5.02 -4.81 -11.46
CA ARG A 47 4.94 -6.22 -11.03
C ARG A 47 6.15 -6.62 -10.19
N MET A 48 7.35 -6.23 -10.64
CA MET A 48 8.58 -6.45 -9.88
C MET A 48 8.52 -5.77 -8.51
N PHE A 49 7.90 -4.59 -8.42
CA PHE A 49 7.72 -3.85 -7.18
C PHE A 49 6.87 -4.61 -6.16
N MET A 50 5.78 -5.25 -6.60
CA MET A 50 4.93 -6.08 -5.73
C MET A 50 5.65 -7.35 -5.29
N ALA A 51 6.41 -7.98 -6.18
CA ALA A 51 7.25 -9.12 -5.83
C ALA A 51 8.30 -8.74 -4.77
N MET A 52 8.97 -7.61 -4.95
CA MET A 52 9.90 -7.06 -3.96
C MET A 52 9.23 -6.82 -2.61
N LYS A 53 8.06 -6.17 -2.57
CA LYS A 53 7.31 -5.93 -1.33
C LYS A 53 7.04 -7.21 -0.56
N ARG A 54 6.59 -8.27 -1.25
CA ARG A 54 6.37 -9.59 -0.65
C ARG A 54 7.65 -10.19 -0.06
N GLU A 55 8.77 -10.05 -0.75
CA GLU A 55 10.06 -10.51 -0.22
C GLU A 55 10.52 -9.70 1.00
N VAL A 56 10.26 -8.39 1.04
CA VAL A 56 10.54 -7.58 2.22
C VAL A 56 9.71 -8.03 3.42
N LEU A 57 8.41 -8.31 3.22
CA LEU A 57 7.56 -8.85 4.27
C LEU A 57 8.14 -10.15 4.84
N ARG A 58 8.50 -11.08 3.95
CA ARG A 58 9.08 -12.38 4.30
C ARG A 58 10.43 -12.24 5.03
N LEU A 59 11.35 -11.42 4.53
CA LEU A 59 12.70 -11.25 5.08
C LEU A 59 12.70 -10.48 6.41
N GLY A 60 11.80 -9.52 6.56
CA GLY A 60 11.69 -8.71 7.77
C GLY A 60 10.79 -9.29 8.85
N GLY A 61 10.10 -10.40 8.56
CA GLY A 61 9.14 -11.00 9.50
C GLY A 61 7.91 -10.12 9.75
N TYR A 62 7.58 -9.24 8.81
CA TYR A 62 6.41 -8.38 8.89
C TYR A 62 5.15 -9.19 8.62
N ARG A 63 4.06 -8.85 9.30
CA ARG A 63 2.75 -9.48 9.10
C ARG A 63 2.09 -9.00 7.81
N GLN A 64 2.16 -7.70 7.53
CA GLN A 64 1.42 -7.07 6.43
C GLN A 64 2.02 -5.71 6.04
N GLU A 65 1.71 -5.26 4.82
CA GLU A 65 1.97 -3.89 4.36
C GLU A 65 0.65 -3.29 3.87
N PHE A 66 0.35 -2.06 4.30
CA PHE A 66 -0.65 -1.23 3.65
C PHE A 66 0.05 -0.34 2.64
N PHE A 67 -0.48 -0.28 1.42
CA PHE A 67 0.03 0.64 0.42
C PHE A 67 -1.12 1.36 -0.27
N ILE A 68 -0.87 2.63 -0.60
CA ILE A 68 -1.80 3.48 -1.34
C ILE A 68 -1.33 3.53 -2.78
N THR A 69 -2.26 3.35 -3.72
CA THR A 69 -1.98 3.50 -5.14
C THR A 69 -3.22 3.98 -5.86
N GLN A 70 -3.03 4.84 -6.86
CA GLN A 70 -4.06 5.20 -7.83
C GLN A 70 -4.04 4.28 -9.05
N THR A 71 -3.11 3.32 -9.12
CA THR A 71 -2.97 2.38 -10.25
C THR A 71 -3.87 1.16 -10.04
N PRO A 72 -4.95 0.98 -10.86
CA PRO A 72 -5.87 -0.15 -10.68
C PRO A 72 -5.19 -1.52 -10.84
N HIS A 73 -4.20 -1.62 -11.73
CA HIS A 73 -3.43 -2.85 -11.93
C HIS A 73 -2.68 -3.30 -10.66
N LEU A 74 -2.16 -2.36 -9.87
CA LEU A 74 -1.47 -2.67 -8.62
C LEU A 74 -2.44 -2.97 -7.48
N ALA A 75 -3.54 -2.23 -7.41
CA ALA A 75 -4.62 -2.51 -6.45
C ALA A 75 -5.13 -3.95 -6.63
N ALA A 76 -5.32 -4.40 -7.87
CA ALA A 76 -5.73 -5.78 -8.17
C ALA A 76 -4.72 -6.87 -7.76
N MET A 77 -3.47 -6.49 -7.49
CA MET A 77 -2.44 -7.40 -6.99
C MET A 77 -2.39 -7.47 -5.46
N ALA A 78 -3.15 -6.62 -4.76
CA ALA A 78 -3.26 -6.64 -3.30
C ALA A 78 -4.04 -7.86 -2.83
N ASP A 79 -3.74 -8.34 -1.63
CA ASP A 79 -4.48 -9.44 -1.02
C ASP A 79 -5.89 -8.99 -0.54
N ALA A 80 -6.04 -7.69 -0.25
CA ALA A 80 -7.31 -7.03 0.06
C ALA A 80 -7.28 -5.56 -0.39
N ILE A 81 -8.44 -5.02 -0.75
CA ILE A 81 -8.59 -3.63 -1.21
C ILE A 81 -9.50 -2.88 -0.23
N ILE A 82 -9.06 -1.70 0.20
CA ILE A 82 -9.89 -0.74 0.92
C ILE A 82 -10.31 0.31 -0.12
N ASP A 83 -11.54 0.20 -0.62
CA ASP A 83 -12.09 1.10 -1.63
C ASP A 83 -12.75 2.31 -0.95
N LEU A 84 -12.03 3.44 -0.96
CA LEU A 84 -12.49 4.67 -0.31
C LEU A 84 -13.68 5.30 -1.03
N ASP A 85 -13.80 5.13 -2.36
CA ASP A 85 -14.90 5.68 -3.14
C ASP A 85 -16.20 4.93 -2.82
N ALA A 86 -16.14 3.60 -2.76
CA ALA A 86 -17.27 2.77 -2.34
C ALA A 86 -17.70 3.11 -0.90
N MET A 87 -16.74 3.25 0.02
CA MET A 87 -17.02 3.61 1.42
C MET A 87 -17.68 4.99 1.54
N GLN A 88 -17.28 5.97 0.73
CA GLN A 88 -17.90 7.29 0.73
C GLN A 88 -19.36 7.22 0.24
N VAL A 89 -19.65 6.43 -0.80
CA VAL A 89 -21.01 6.22 -1.29
C VAL A 89 -21.90 5.57 -0.23
N ASP A 90 -21.40 4.55 0.46
CA ASP A 90 -22.15 3.87 1.52
C ASP A 90 -22.39 4.78 2.72
N ALA A 91 -21.40 5.57 3.14
CA ALA A 91 -21.57 6.57 4.19
C ALA A 91 -22.65 7.60 3.85
N LEU A 92 -22.71 8.05 2.59
CA LEU A 92 -23.75 8.98 2.13
C LEU A 92 -25.15 8.32 2.09
N ARG A 93 -25.23 7.03 1.75
CA ARG A 93 -26.48 6.26 1.78
C ARG A 93 -27.00 6.10 3.20
N ASP A 94 -26.13 5.75 4.15
CA ASP A 94 -26.51 5.60 5.56
C ASP A 94 -27.05 6.91 6.13
N VAL A 95 -26.40 8.04 5.82
CA VAL A 95 -26.86 9.37 6.22
C VAL A 95 -28.24 9.69 5.63
N ALA A 96 -28.48 9.33 4.37
CA ALA A 96 -29.78 9.56 3.72
C ALA A 96 -30.90 8.73 4.36
N LEU A 97 -30.63 7.46 4.69
CA LEU A 97 -31.57 6.56 5.38
C LEU A 97 -31.96 7.11 6.75
N VAL A 98 -30.97 7.52 7.56
CA VAL A 98 -31.23 8.12 8.88
C VAL A 98 -32.06 9.40 8.78
N ALA A 99 -31.80 10.21 7.74
CA ALA A 99 -32.56 11.45 7.51
C ALA A 99 -34.01 11.20 7.06
N GLU A 100 -34.29 10.07 6.42
CA GLU A 100 -35.63 9.65 5.99
C GLU A 100 -36.42 9.07 7.17
N GLU A 101 -35.80 8.23 7.99
CA GLU A 101 -36.39 7.70 9.23
C GLU A 101 -36.75 8.83 10.22
N ALA A 102 -35.91 9.85 10.35
CA ALA A 102 -36.17 10.99 11.24
C ALA A 102 -37.32 11.92 10.77
N ARG A 103 -37.83 11.74 9.55
CA ARG A 103 -38.97 12.51 9.00
C ARG A 103 -40.31 11.79 9.12
N THR A 104 -40.33 10.56 9.64
CA THR A 104 -41.54 9.74 9.83
C THR A 104 -41.94 9.71 11.30
#